data_AF-A0A2E1KPJ7-F1
#
_entry.id   AF-A0A2E1KPJ7-F1
#
_cell.length_a   1.000
_cell.length_b   1.000
_cell.length_c   1.000
_cell.angle_alpha   90.00
_cell.angle_beta   90.00
_cell.angle_gamma   90.00
#
_symmetry.space_group_name_H-M   'P 1'
#
loop_
_entity.id
_entity.type
_entity.pdbx_description
1 polymer ?
#
loop_
_entity_poly.entity_id
_entity_poly.type
_entity_poly.pdbx_seq_one_letter_code
_entity_poly.pdbx_strand_id
1 'polypeptide(L)'
;MNLNGTYIDDTFAEAFRMQYARLVLTAHDRFWLEAAVRELTGYSSSVIACDAECGLESWVAPELTLDGRPGATVLMFGFDKERLATAVSNRVGQCVMTCPSTAVFDGLPASTSRLPLGKHLRFFGDGYQKSKLVGNKRYWRIPVMDGEFLVVENVGMAPGVAGGNFILQARDHATALEAARQAVEAIETLEGVITPFPAGVARSGSKVGSRYPSLVASTADAFCPTLRGRVESRLHAEANCAYEVVIDGVHQEAVQSAMVRGIQQASRQGVVAISAGNYGGKLGKFHLKLRSLMDGSRDP
;
A
#
# COMPACT_ATOMS: atom_id res chain seq x y z
N MET A 1 -14.58 -19.65 -13.34
CA MET A 1 -15.38 -18.70 -14.14
C MET A 1 -14.49 -18.08 -15.20
N ASN A 2 -15.04 -17.50 -16.27
CA ASN A 2 -14.27 -16.76 -17.27
C ASN A 2 -14.72 -15.29 -17.28
N LEU A 3 -13.76 -14.37 -17.43
CA LEU A 3 -13.98 -12.94 -17.56
C LEU A 3 -13.11 -12.43 -18.72
N ASN A 4 -13.73 -11.91 -19.79
CA ASN A 4 -13.04 -11.36 -20.95
C ASN A 4 -11.96 -12.29 -21.59
N GLY A 5 -12.20 -13.60 -21.56
CA GLY A 5 -11.25 -14.60 -22.07
C GLY A 5 -10.21 -15.07 -21.04
N THR A 6 -10.16 -14.45 -19.86
CA THR A 6 -9.28 -14.83 -18.74
C THR A 6 -9.99 -15.80 -17.80
N TYR A 7 -9.35 -16.92 -17.47
CA TYR A 7 -9.86 -17.87 -16.49
C TYR A 7 -9.61 -17.35 -15.06
N ILE A 8 -10.64 -17.30 -14.22
CA ILE A 8 -10.49 -16.95 -12.80
C ILE A 8 -10.52 -18.24 -11.97
N ASP A 9 -9.42 -18.50 -11.26
CA ASP A 9 -9.26 -19.67 -10.39
C ASP A 9 -10.30 -19.69 -9.28
N ASP A 10 -10.67 -20.89 -8.85
CA ASP A 10 -11.50 -21.08 -7.65
C ASP A 10 -10.62 -21.06 -6.39
N THR A 11 -10.18 -19.86 -6.03
CA THR A 11 -9.25 -19.68 -4.93
C THR A 11 -9.52 -18.37 -4.20
N PHE A 12 -8.68 -18.05 -3.22
CA PHE A 12 -8.80 -16.85 -2.43
C PHE A 12 -7.43 -16.23 -2.14
N ALA A 13 -7.42 -14.92 -1.94
CA ALA A 13 -6.30 -14.21 -1.35
C ALA A 13 -6.40 -14.28 0.18
N GLU A 14 -5.30 -14.59 0.85
CA GLU A 14 -5.23 -14.65 2.31
C GLU A 14 -4.53 -13.40 2.85
N ALA A 15 -5.32 -12.49 3.45
CA ALA A 15 -4.85 -11.20 3.95
C ALA A 15 -4.80 -11.16 5.48
N PHE A 16 -4.05 -10.19 6.00
CA PHE A 16 -3.66 -10.06 7.39
C PHE A 16 -4.21 -8.79 8.02
N ARG A 17 -4.42 -8.83 9.33
CA ARG A 17 -4.71 -7.61 10.09
C ARG A 17 -3.39 -6.90 10.37
N MET A 18 -3.32 -5.62 10.02
CA MET A 18 -2.21 -4.74 10.36
C MET A 18 -2.72 -3.48 11.05
N GLN A 19 -1.82 -2.62 11.50
CA GLN A 19 -2.13 -1.23 11.87
C GLN A 19 -1.80 -0.34 10.69
N TYR A 20 -2.58 0.71 10.49
CA TYR A 20 -2.27 1.75 9.52
C TYR A 20 -2.40 3.15 10.12
N ALA A 21 -1.68 4.10 9.54
CA ALA A 21 -1.85 5.53 9.72
C ALA A 21 -2.15 6.16 8.35
N ARG A 22 -2.94 7.25 8.35
CA ARG A 22 -3.14 8.10 7.17
C ARG A 22 -2.56 9.46 7.45
N LEU A 23 -1.61 9.88 6.63
CA LEU A 23 -1.04 11.22 6.66
C LEU A 23 -1.66 12.06 5.56
N VAL A 24 -1.84 13.35 5.82
CA VAL A 24 -2.10 14.34 4.78
C VAL A 24 -0.87 15.24 4.69
N LEU A 25 -0.16 15.15 3.57
CA LEU A 25 0.99 16.00 3.26
C LEU A 25 0.53 17.17 2.41
N THR A 26 1.18 18.31 2.56
CA THR A 26 1.02 19.47 1.67
C THR A 26 2.37 20.06 1.37
N ALA A 27 2.51 20.73 0.22
CA ALA A 27 3.73 21.42 -0.17
C ALA A 27 3.40 22.66 -1.01
N HIS A 28 4.42 23.44 -1.41
CA HIS A 28 4.23 24.64 -2.22
C HIS A 28 3.52 24.37 -3.55
N ASP A 29 3.94 23.32 -4.25
CA ASP A 29 3.37 22.90 -5.53
C ASP A 29 3.46 21.38 -5.68
N ARG A 30 3.04 20.89 -6.85
CA ARG A 30 3.03 19.47 -7.16
C ARG A 30 4.42 18.84 -7.22
N PHE A 31 5.42 19.59 -7.68
CA PHE A 31 6.79 19.08 -7.83
C PHE A 31 7.39 18.72 -6.46
N TRP A 32 7.27 19.61 -5.48
CA TRP A 32 7.76 19.34 -4.12
C TRP A 32 6.95 18.27 -3.40
N LEU A 33 5.63 18.27 -3.60
CA LEU A 33 4.75 17.26 -3.01
C LEU A 33 5.08 15.85 -3.52
N GLU A 34 5.31 15.68 -4.82
CA GLU A 34 5.73 14.40 -5.41
C GLU A 34 7.08 13.93 -4.87
N ALA A 35 8.03 14.85 -4.68
CA ALA A 35 9.31 14.52 -4.07
C ALA A 35 9.13 14.00 -2.63
N ALA A 36 8.32 14.67 -1.81
CA ALA A 36 8.02 14.25 -0.44
C ALA A 36 7.33 12.89 -0.38
N VAL A 37 6.30 12.67 -1.22
CA VAL A 37 5.58 11.40 -1.29
C VAL A 37 6.53 10.28 -1.70
N ARG A 38 7.29 10.45 -2.78
CA ARG A 38 8.20 9.42 -3.30
C ARG A 38 9.27 9.02 -2.28
N GLU A 39 9.85 9.99 -1.57
CA GLU A 39 10.85 9.71 -0.53
C GLU A 39 10.20 9.02 0.68
N LEU A 40 9.03 9.50 1.12
CA LEU A 40 8.30 8.93 2.25
C LEU A 40 7.84 7.48 2.01
N THR A 41 7.42 7.15 0.79
CA THR A 41 6.93 5.82 0.39
C THR A 41 7.99 4.99 -0.34
N GLY A 42 9.26 5.41 -0.31
CA GLY A 42 10.38 4.62 -0.81
C GLY A 42 10.76 3.50 0.17
N TYR A 43 11.41 2.42 -0.31
CA TYR A 43 11.88 1.32 0.53
C TYR A 43 10.76 0.75 1.47
N SER A 44 9.56 0.56 0.95
CA SER A 44 8.39 0.16 1.75
C SER A 44 7.50 -0.86 1.06
N SER A 45 8.09 -1.84 0.36
CA SER A 45 7.31 -2.82 -0.40
C SER A 45 6.70 -3.91 0.46
N SER A 46 7.41 -4.37 1.50
CA SER A 46 6.88 -5.39 2.40
C SER A 46 7.48 -5.34 3.79
N VAL A 47 6.63 -5.43 4.81
CA VAL A 47 7.05 -5.47 6.22
C VAL A 47 7.86 -6.72 6.60
N ILE A 48 8.00 -7.70 5.69
CA ILE A 48 8.91 -8.83 5.89
C ILE A 48 10.36 -8.36 6.13
N ALA A 49 10.77 -7.28 5.45
CA ALA A 49 12.13 -6.74 5.56
C ALA A 49 12.21 -5.21 5.53
N CYS A 50 11.21 -4.51 4.97
CA CYS A 50 11.05 -3.07 5.16
C CYS A 50 10.45 -2.78 6.54
N ASP A 51 10.63 -1.55 7.02
CA ASP A 51 10.07 -1.08 8.30
C ASP A 51 8.55 -0.80 8.23
N ALA A 52 8.01 -0.56 7.04
CA ALA A 52 6.59 -0.35 6.79
C ALA A 52 6.20 -0.74 5.33
N GLU A 53 4.90 -0.91 5.11
CA GLU A 53 4.27 -0.93 3.78
C GLU A 53 3.63 0.44 3.55
N CYS A 54 4.02 1.19 2.52
CA CYS A 54 3.57 2.57 2.34
C CYS A 54 3.21 2.85 0.88
N GLY A 55 2.27 3.75 0.67
CA GLY A 55 1.87 4.18 -0.66
C GLY A 55 1.04 5.46 -0.64
N LEU A 56 1.05 6.15 -1.78
CA LEU A 56 0.11 7.22 -2.05
C LEU A 56 -1.30 6.62 -2.17
N GLU A 57 -2.24 7.20 -1.45
CA GLU A 57 -3.67 6.88 -1.59
C GLU A 57 -4.32 7.82 -2.60
N SER A 58 -4.20 9.14 -2.42
CA SER A 58 -4.77 10.09 -3.37
C SER A 58 -4.08 11.45 -3.35
N TRP A 59 -4.25 12.18 -4.44
CA TRP A 59 -3.89 13.59 -4.52
C TRP A 59 -5.07 14.46 -4.08
N VAL A 60 -4.79 15.52 -3.32
CA VAL A 60 -5.79 16.39 -2.70
C VAL A 60 -5.66 17.79 -3.29
N ALA A 61 -6.78 18.32 -3.79
CA ALA A 61 -6.85 19.67 -4.32
C ALA A 61 -6.65 20.72 -3.20
N PRO A 62 -6.02 21.87 -3.49
CA PRO A 62 -5.73 22.89 -2.48
C PRO A 62 -6.94 23.28 -1.62
N GLU A 63 -8.12 23.38 -2.22
CA GLU A 63 -9.37 23.80 -1.58
C GLU A 63 -9.88 22.81 -0.52
N LEU A 64 -9.39 21.57 -0.55
CA LEU A 64 -9.75 20.51 0.40
C LEU A 64 -8.71 20.35 1.52
N THR A 65 -7.56 21.04 1.42
CA THR A 65 -6.51 20.99 2.44
C THR A 65 -6.70 22.06 3.50
N LEU A 66 -6.14 21.83 4.70
CA LEU A 66 -6.29 22.74 5.83
C LEU A 66 -5.53 24.06 5.68
N ASP A 67 -4.49 24.09 4.86
CA ASP A 67 -3.64 25.26 4.63
C ASP A 67 -3.76 25.85 3.21
N GLY A 68 -4.68 25.33 2.40
CA GLY A 68 -4.97 25.87 1.07
C GLY A 68 -3.91 25.56 0.02
N ARG A 69 -3.14 24.47 0.18
CA ARG A 69 -2.02 24.11 -0.69
C ARG A 69 -2.22 22.72 -1.32
N PRO A 70 -1.58 22.40 -2.46
CA PRO A 70 -1.66 21.06 -3.03
C PRO A 70 -1.27 19.99 -2.00
N GLY A 71 -2.10 18.95 -1.89
CA GLY A 71 -1.94 17.90 -0.88
C GLY A 71 -1.90 16.49 -1.44
N ALA A 72 -1.48 15.55 -0.58
CA ALA A 72 -1.50 14.12 -0.85
C ALA A 72 -1.91 13.37 0.42
N THR A 73 -2.76 12.36 0.30
CA THR A 73 -2.97 11.39 1.36
C THR A 73 -2.07 10.18 1.15
N VAL A 74 -1.40 9.75 2.21
CA VAL A 74 -0.48 8.61 2.20
C VAL A 74 -0.95 7.63 3.26
N LEU A 75 -1.04 6.34 2.90
CA LEU A 75 -1.28 5.26 3.83
C LEU A 75 0.05 4.57 4.17
N MET A 76 0.22 4.26 5.45
CA MET A 76 1.39 3.56 5.97
C MET A 76 0.89 2.44 6.88
N PHE A 77 1.33 1.22 6.61
CA PHE A 77 0.96 0.00 7.31
C PHE A 77 2.17 -0.59 8.04
N GLY A 78 1.90 -1.15 9.21
CA GLY A 78 2.88 -1.86 10.03
C GLY A 78 2.22 -2.99 10.80
N PHE A 79 3.01 -4.00 11.18
CA PHE A 79 2.52 -5.18 11.90
C PHE A 79 1.74 -4.82 13.17
N ASP A 80 2.26 -3.86 13.93
CA ASP A 80 1.70 -3.40 15.19
C ASP A 80 1.84 -1.88 15.33
N LYS A 81 1.25 -1.33 16.40
CA LYS A 81 1.19 0.12 16.63
C LYS A 81 2.57 0.72 16.89
N GLU A 82 3.46 -0.01 17.54
CA GLU A 82 4.77 0.47 17.95
C GLU A 82 5.69 0.58 16.74
N ARG A 83 5.78 -0.49 15.94
CA ARG A 83 6.55 -0.51 14.70
C ARG A 83 6.04 0.54 13.71
N LEU A 84 4.72 0.66 13.56
CA LEU A 84 4.11 1.68 12.72
C LEU A 84 4.48 3.09 13.23
N ALA A 85 4.35 3.36 14.53
CA ALA A 85 4.68 4.67 15.07
C ALA A 85 6.17 5.04 14.88
N THR A 86 7.08 4.07 15.03
CA THR A 86 8.51 4.24 14.75
C THR A 86 8.75 4.54 13.28
N ALA A 87 8.18 3.75 12.35
CA ALA A 87 8.35 3.95 10.92
C ALA A 87 7.80 5.31 10.47
N VAL A 88 6.58 5.68 10.89
CA VAL A 88 5.98 6.99 10.58
C VAL A 88 6.85 8.13 11.10
N SER A 89 7.35 8.04 12.34
CA SER A 89 8.18 9.10 12.93
C SER A 89 9.51 9.27 12.18
N ASN A 90 10.20 8.16 11.89
CA ASN A 90 11.48 8.18 11.18
C ASN A 90 11.31 8.72 9.76
N ARG A 91 10.33 8.21 9.02
CA ARG A 91 10.08 8.59 7.64
C ARG A 91 9.61 10.04 7.52
N VAL A 92 8.70 10.51 8.37
CA VAL A 92 8.32 11.93 8.36
C VAL A 92 9.51 12.82 8.74
N GLY A 93 10.30 12.44 9.75
CA GLY A 93 11.46 13.21 10.17
C GLY A 93 12.59 13.29 9.14
N GLN A 94 12.81 12.22 8.36
CA GLN A 94 13.94 12.13 7.43
C GLN A 94 13.56 12.37 5.96
N CYS A 95 12.28 12.23 5.59
CA CYS A 95 11.81 12.35 4.21
C CYS A 95 10.91 13.57 3.99
N VAL A 96 10.10 13.94 4.99
CA VAL A 96 9.11 15.03 4.85
C VAL A 96 9.64 16.32 5.45
N MET A 97 10.04 16.33 6.73
CA MET A 97 10.60 17.52 7.39
C MET A 97 11.82 18.11 6.66
N THR A 98 12.58 17.26 5.97
CA THR A 98 13.74 17.62 5.16
C THR A 98 13.39 18.06 3.74
N CYS A 99 12.18 17.75 3.27
CA CYS A 99 11.69 18.16 1.95
C CYS A 99 11.16 19.60 2.00
N PRO A 100 11.59 20.48 1.06
CA PRO A 100 11.21 21.89 1.08
C PRO A 100 9.70 22.12 1.11
N SER A 101 9.29 23.16 1.85
CA SER A 101 7.92 23.65 1.94
C SER A 101 6.89 22.70 2.55
N THR A 102 7.24 21.52 3.05
CA THR A 102 6.22 20.54 3.44
C THR A 102 5.51 20.87 4.77
N ALA A 103 4.29 20.36 4.93
CA ALA A 103 3.61 20.27 6.22
C ALA A 103 2.83 18.95 6.35
N VAL A 104 2.60 18.51 7.58
CA VAL A 104 1.94 17.22 7.89
C VAL A 104 0.72 17.40 8.77
N PHE A 105 -0.40 16.87 8.30
CA PHE A 105 -1.69 16.87 8.99
C PHE A 105 -2.19 15.44 9.25
N ASP A 106 -3.13 15.33 10.19
CA ASP A 106 -3.73 14.07 10.61
C ASP A 106 -4.87 13.66 9.66
N GLY A 107 -4.69 12.54 8.97
CA GLY A 107 -5.68 11.94 8.06
C GLY A 107 -6.70 11.01 8.74
N LEU A 108 -6.56 10.74 10.04
CA LEU A 108 -7.51 9.92 10.82
C LEU A 108 -7.94 10.62 12.13
N PRO A 109 -8.56 11.81 12.04
CA PRO A 109 -8.90 12.59 13.24
C PRO A 109 -9.87 11.91 14.19
N ALA A 110 -10.72 11.02 13.68
CA ALA A 110 -11.70 10.26 14.47
C ALA A 110 -11.10 9.06 15.23
N SER A 111 -9.85 8.68 14.97
CA SER A 111 -9.25 7.55 15.65
C SER A 111 -8.94 7.87 17.12
N THR A 112 -9.27 6.93 18.01
CA THR A 112 -8.91 6.97 19.44
C THR A 112 -7.48 6.50 19.69
N SER A 113 -6.91 5.69 18.80
CA SER A 113 -5.52 5.24 18.89
C SER A 113 -4.63 6.27 18.19
N ARG A 114 -3.68 6.86 18.92
CA ARG A 114 -2.88 7.99 18.44
C ARG A 114 -1.39 7.69 18.51
N LEU A 115 -0.64 8.15 17.52
CA LEU A 115 0.82 8.20 17.54
C LEU A 115 1.33 9.64 17.78
N PRO A 116 2.27 9.87 18.71
CA PRO A 116 2.76 11.21 19.06
C PRO A 116 3.81 11.77 18.08
N LEU A 117 3.40 12.02 16.83
CA LEU A 117 4.29 12.43 15.73
C LEU A 117 5.01 13.77 15.99
N GLY A 118 4.31 14.90 15.87
CA GLY A 118 4.89 16.22 16.07
C GLY A 118 5.38 16.42 17.50
N LYS A 119 4.76 15.73 18.48
CA LYS A 119 5.22 15.73 19.88
C LYS A 119 6.67 15.25 20.02
N HIS A 120 7.10 14.31 19.19
CA HIS A 120 8.49 13.83 19.15
C HIS A 120 9.36 14.67 18.21
N LEU A 121 8.90 14.93 16.98
CA LEU A 121 9.71 15.66 15.99
C LEU A 121 10.07 17.09 16.44
N ARG A 122 9.22 17.72 17.27
CA ARG A 122 9.45 19.08 17.76
C ARG A 122 10.80 19.31 18.45
N PHE A 123 11.42 18.26 19.00
CA PHE A 123 12.72 18.38 19.66
C PHE A 123 13.85 18.72 18.69
N PHE A 124 13.68 18.48 17.38
CA PHE A 124 14.61 18.96 16.35
C PHE A 124 14.75 20.50 16.35
N GLY A 125 13.72 21.22 16.82
CA GLY A 125 13.77 22.68 16.96
C GLY A 125 14.65 23.19 18.11
N ASP A 126 15.30 22.31 18.87
CA ASP A 126 16.28 22.63 19.93
C ASP A 126 15.82 23.71 20.93
N GLY A 127 14.55 23.65 21.33
CA GLY A 127 13.94 24.60 22.27
C GLY A 127 13.28 25.82 21.62
N TYR A 128 13.48 26.03 20.32
CA TYR A 128 12.90 27.14 19.56
C TYR A 128 11.54 26.83 18.90
N GLN A 129 11.11 25.57 18.94
CA GLN A 129 9.80 25.14 18.45
C GLN A 129 8.65 25.88 19.15
N LYS A 130 7.61 26.23 18.38
CA LYS A 130 6.39 26.88 18.92
C LYS A 130 5.20 25.96 18.77
N SER A 131 4.39 25.85 19.83
CA SER A 131 3.09 25.18 19.73
C SER A 131 2.00 26.14 19.27
N LYS A 132 1.07 25.65 18.46
CA LYS A 132 -0.17 26.36 18.11
C LYS A 132 -1.36 25.42 18.25
N LEU A 133 -2.46 25.94 18.79
CA LEU A 133 -3.73 25.24 18.87
C LEU A 133 -4.66 25.86 17.83
N VAL A 134 -5.11 25.06 16.86
CA VAL A 134 -6.06 25.47 15.83
C VAL A 134 -7.29 24.57 15.97
N GLY A 135 -8.42 25.17 16.37
CA GLY A 135 -9.56 24.40 16.86
C GLY A 135 -9.17 23.55 18.07
N ASN A 136 -9.40 22.24 17.99
CA ASN A 136 -8.99 21.26 19.01
C ASN A 136 -7.70 20.50 18.66
N LYS A 137 -7.01 20.89 17.58
CA LYS A 137 -5.79 20.21 17.10
C LYS A 137 -4.56 21.05 17.44
N ARG A 138 -3.57 20.41 18.07
CA ARG A 138 -2.27 21.02 18.32
C ARG A 138 -1.32 20.75 17.16
N TYR A 139 -0.59 21.78 16.78
CA TYR A 139 0.48 21.76 15.80
C TYR A 139 1.79 22.27 16.42
N TRP A 140 2.90 21.80 15.87
CA TRP A 140 4.24 22.29 16.16
C TRP A 140 4.79 23.00 14.93
N ARG A 141 5.34 24.19 15.15
CA ARG A 141 6.12 24.96 14.19
C ARG A 141 7.58 24.78 14.57
N ILE A 142 8.30 23.98 13.80
CA ILE A 142 9.69 23.63 14.06
C ILE A 142 10.55 24.51 13.16
N PRO A 143 11.40 25.40 13.70
CA PRO A 143 12.23 26.26 12.88
C PRO A 143 13.26 25.42 12.10
N VAL A 144 13.36 25.69 10.80
CA VAL A 144 14.26 25.01 9.84
C VAL A 144 14.79 26.05 8.84
N MET A 145 15.70 25.66 7.94
CA MET A 145 16.40 26.61 7.06
C MET A 145 15.47 27.41 6.12
N ASP A 146 14.41 26.80 5.60
CA ASP A 146 13.47 27.47 4.69
C ASP A 146 12.33 28.21 5.42
N GLY A 147 12.34 28.20 6.77
CA GLY A 147 11.33 28.83 7.60
C GLY A 147 10.88 27.91 8.74
N GLU A 148 9.74 27.25 8.56
CA GLU A 148 9.14 26.40 9.59
C GLU A 148 8.52 25.13 9.00
N PHE A 149 8.86 23.99 9.59
CA PHE A 149 8.14 22.74 9.35
C PHE A 149 6.94 22.66 10.29
N LEU A 150 5.73 22.65 9.71
CA LEU A 150 4.47 22.52 10.43
C LEU A 150 4.04 21.06 10.51
N VAL A 151 3.85 20.53 11.72
CA VAL A 151 3.43 19.14 11.94
C VAL A 151 2.41 19.02 13.05
N VAL A 152 1.35 18.23 12.82
CA VAL A 152 0.34 17.91 13.84
C VAL A 152 0.96 17.14 15.01
N GLU A 153 0.50 17.43 16.24
CA GLU A 153 1.05 16.80 17.45
C GLU A 153 0.91 15.28 17.45
N ASN A 154 -0.28 14.80 17.09
CA ASN A 154 -0.60 13.38 17.06
C ASN A 154 -1.33 13.00 15.78
N VAL A 155 -1.02 11.84 15.21
CA VAL A 155 -1.72 11.26 14.05
C VAL A 155 -2.55 10.06 14.52
N GLY A 156 -3.71 9.84 13.92
CA GLY A 156 -4.53 8.65 14.18
C GLY A 156 -3.93 7.36 13.60
N MET A 157 -4.13 6.25 14.30
CA MET A 157 -3.87 4.89 13.81
C MET A 157 -5.13 4.06 13.89
N ALA A 158 -5.33 3.13 12.97
CA ALA A 158 -6.46 2.21 13.02
C ALA A 158 -6.04 0.81 12.55
N PRO A 159 -6.81 -0.24 12.90
CA PRO A 159 -6.60 -1.55 12.28
C PRO A 159 -6.99 -1.51 10.80
N GLY A 160 -6.15 -2.09 9.95
CA GLY A 160 -6.40 -2.25 8.51
C GLY A 160 -6.23 -3.70 8.06
N VAL A 161 -6.32 -3.90 6.76
CA VAL A 161 -6.17 -5.19 6.09
C VAL A 161 -5.02 -5.09 5.08
N ALA A 162 -4.01 -5.93 5.21
CA ALA A 162 -2.84 -5.93 4.33
C ALA A 162 -2.66 -7.29 3.65
N GLY A 163 -2.15 -7.32 2.42
CA GLY A 163 -1.87 -8.55 1.68
C GLY A 163 -3.05 -9.10 0.88
N GLY A 164 -4.10 -8.32 0.62
CA GLY A 164 -5.05 -8.67 -0.43
C GLY A 164 -4.31 -8.75 -1.76
N ASN A 165 -4.57 -9.75 -2.60
CA ASN A 165 -3.75 -9.92 -3.79
C ASN A 165 -4.48 -10.66 -4.91
N PHE A 166 -3.96 -10.52 -6.12
CA PHE A 166 -4.25 -11.43 -7.21
C PHE A 166 -2.98 -11.62 -8.06
N ILE A 167 -2.87 -12.80 -8.67
CA ILE A 167 -1.72 -13.21 -9.48
C ILE A 167 -2.21 -13.36 -10.92
N LEU A 168 -1.85 -12.40 -11.78
CA LEU A 168 -2.13 -12.48 -13.21
C LEU A 168 -1.10 -13.37 -13.90
N GLN A 169 -1.56 -14.16 -14.87
CA GLN A 169 -0.75 -15.10 -15.62
C GLN A 169 -1.00 -14.88 -17.11
N ALA A 170 0.05 -14.61 -17.88
CA ALA A 170 -0.08 -14.27 -19.30
C ALA A 170 0.87 -15.09 -20.18
N ARG A 171 0.55 -15.15 -21.48
CA ARG A 171 1.33 -15.89 -22.50
C ARG A 171 2.72 -15.32 -22.73
N ASP A 172 2.92 -14.03 -22.47
CA ASP A 172 4.16 -13.31 -22.69
C ASP A 172 4.32 -12.15 -21.70
N HIS A 173 5.53 -11.62 -21.59
CA HIS A 173 5.88 -10.56 -20.64
C HIS A 173 5.22 -9.21 -20.97
N ALA A 174 5.10 -8.86 -22.25
CA ALA A 174 4.55 -7.56 -22.64
C ALA A 174 3.07 -7.46 -22.27
N THR A 175 2.30 -8.51 -22.57
CA THR A 175 0.90 -8.63 -22.16
C THR A 175 0.76 -8.60 -20.63
N ALA A 176 1.63 -9.32 -19.91
CA ALA A 176 1.58 -9.38 -18.44
C ALA A 176 1.84 -8.01 -17.80
N LEU A 177 2.87 -7.29 -18.25
CA LEU A 177 3.23 -5.96 -17.74
C LEU A 177 2.15 -4.93 -18.02
N GLU A 178 1.60 -4.92 -19.24
CA GLU A 178 0.53 -3.99 -19.60
C GLU A 178 -0.73 -4.25 -18.76
N ALA A 179 -1.12 -5.52 -18.58
CA ALA A 179 -2.27 -5.87 -17.74
C ALA A 179 -2.04 -5.50 -16.26
N ALA A 180 -0.83 -5.72 -15.75
CA ALA A 180 -0.47 -5.34 -14.38
C ALA A 180 -0.56 -3.83 -14.18
N ARG A 181 -0.01 -3.05 -15.12
CA ARG A 181 -0.05 -1.59 -15.10
C ARG A 181 -1.49 -1.07 -15.12
N GLN A 182 -2.32 -1.54 -16.05
CA GLN A 182 -3.73 -1.11 -16.13
C GLN A 182 -4.51 -1.44 -14.87
N ALA A 183 -4.21 -2.59 -14.24
CA ALA A 183 -4.83 -2.95 -12.97
C ALA A 183 -4.41 -2.02 -11.83
N VAL A 184 -3.12 -1.70 -11.71
CA VAL A 184 -2.62 -0.76 -10.69
C VAL A 184 -3.16 0.64 -10.91
N GLU A 185 -3.09 1.19 -12.13
CA GLU A 185 -3.64 2.52 -12.47
C GLU A 185 -5.14 2.61 -12.13
N ALA A 186 -5.89 1.53 -12.29
CA ALA A 186 -7.30 1.49 -11.91
C ALA A 186 -7.54 1.37 -10.40
N ILE A 187 -6.65 0.70 -9.66
CA ILE A 187 -6.69 0.63 -8.19
C ILE A 187 -6.33 1.99 -7.58
N GLU A 188 -5.36 2.70 -8.16
CA GLU A 188 -4.92 4.03 -7.70
C GLU A 188 -6.02 5.11 -7.75
N THR A 189 -7.12 4.85 -8.48
CA THR A 189 -8.31 5.73 -8.46
C THR A 189 -9.22 5.54 -7.24
N LEU A 190 -8.97 4.51 -6.42
CA LEU A 190 -9.79 4.16 -5.28
C LEU A 190 -9.20 4.74 -3.99
N GLU A 191 -10.06 5.32 -3.16
CA GLU A 191 -9.67 5.75 -1.82
C GLU A 191 -9.57 4.56 -0.87
N GLY A 192 -8.75 4.70 0.17
CA GLY A 192 -8.65 3.70 1.24
C GLY A 192 -7.74 2.53 0.94
N VAL A 193 -6.99 2.54 -0.16
CA VAL A 193 -6.10 1.44 -0.57
C VAL A 193 -4.75 1.96 -1.09
N ILE A 194 -3.74 1.08 -1.06
CA ILE A 194 -2.44 1.27 -1.71
C ILE A 194 -1.98 -0.04 -2.34
N THR A 195 -1.03 0.06 -3.27
CA THR A 195 -0.27 -1.09 -3.80
C THR A 195 1.22 -0.91 -3.49
N PRO A 196 1.74 -1.46 -2.37
CA PRO A 196 3.01 -1.02 -1.79
C PRO A 196 4.27 -1.44 -2.56
N PHE A 197 4.16 -2.40 -3.48
CA PHE A 197 5.29 -2.87 -4.29
C PHE A 197 5.74 -1.82 -5.33
N PRO A 198 6.93 -1.97 -5.94
CA PRO A 198 7.40 -1.03 -6.96
C PRO A 198 6.37 -0.86 -8.09
N ALA A 199 5.83 0.34 -8.23
CA ALA A 199 4.72 0.65 -9.13
C ALA A 199 3.53 -0.32 -8.99
N GLY A 200 3.27 -0.79 -7.78
CA GLY A 200 2.14 -1.65 -7.41
C GLY A 200 2.27 -3.14 -7.74
N VAL A 201 3.41 -3.58 -8.29
CA VAL A 201 3.54 -4.95 -8.83
C VAL A 201 4.73 -5.70 -8.23
N ALA A 202 4.46 -6.89 -7.70
CA ALA A 202 5.47 -7.86 -7.28
C ALA A 202 5.77 -8.85 -8.42
N ARG A 203 7.03 -8.88 -8.87
CA ARG A 203 7.50 -9.87 -9.86
C ARG A 203 8.00 -11.18 -9.25
N SER A 204 8.37 -11.15 -7.97
CA SER A 204 9.09 -12.25 -7.33
C SER A 204 8.17 -13.35 -6.86
N GLY A 205 6.96 -12.99 -6.40
CA GLY A 205 6.13 -13.83 -5.55
C GLY A 205 6.86 -14.26 -4.27
N SER A 206 6.12 -14.61 -3.22
CA SER A 206 6.76 -15.26 -2.07
C SER A 206 5.89 -16.34 -1.47
N LYS A 207 6.54 -17.32 -0.83
CA LYS A 207 5.90 -18.29 0.05
C LYS A 207 6.52 -18.21 1.44
N VAL A 208 5.73 -18.62 2.43
CA VAL A 208 6.21 -18.74 3.81
C VAL A 208 7.23 -19.86 3.93
N GLY A 209 8.30 -19.58 4.66
CA GLY A 209 9.40 -20.49 4.91
C GLY A 209 10.34 -20.66 3.72
N SER A 210 11.34 -21.51 3.91
CA SER A 210 12.40 -21.75 2.93
C SER A 210 13.06 -23.11 3.20
N ARG A 211 13.73 -23.66 2.18
CA ARG A 211 14.67 -24.77 2.37
C ARG A 211 15.91 -24.35 3.17
N TYR A 212 16.19 -23.05 3.22
CA TYR A 212 17.25 -22.46 4.04
C TYR A 212 16.64 -21.98 5.36
N PRO A 213 16.95 -22.60 6.52
CA PRO A 213 16.23 -22.38 7.78
C PRO A 213 16.26 -20.94 8.31
N SER A 214 17.24 -20.13 7.90
CA SER A 214 17.36 -18.72 8.32
C SER A 214 16.39 -17.77 7.60
N LEU A 215 15.70 -18.22 6.54
CA LEU A 215 14.82 -17.38 5.73
C LEU A 215 13.35 -17.59 6.10
N VAL A 216 12.68 -16.50 6.46
CA VAL A 216 11.23 -16.48 6.79
C VAL A 216 10.34 -16.58 5.55
N ALA A 217 10.85 -16.17 4.38
CA ALA A 217 10.16 -16.24 3.11
C ALA A 217 11.12 -16.66 1.99
N SER A 218 10.59 -17.28 0.96
CA SER A 218 11.34 -17.68 -0.24
C SER A 218 10.47 -17.56 -1.49
N THR A 219 11.03 -17.86 -2.67
CA THR A 219 10.30 -17.76 -3.94
C THR A 219 9.02 -18.61 -3.95
N ALA A 220 7.95 -18.05 -4.54
CA ALA A 220 6.71 -18.78 -4.83
C ALA A 220 6.92 -19.72 -6.02
N ASP A 221 7.69 -20.79 -5.80
CA ASP A 221 8.14 -21.75 -6.80
C ASP A 221 7.01 -22.33 -7.67
N ALA A 222 5.83 -22.57 -7.10
CA ALA A 222 4.66 -23.03 -7.84
C ALA A 222 4.19 -22.05 -8.94
N PHE A 223 4.55 -20.77 -8.83
CA PHE A 223 4.24 -19.71 -9.80
C PHE A 223 5.45 -19.29 -10.65
N CYS A 224 6.57 -20.03 -10.60
CA CYS A 224 7.76 -19.75 -11.41
C CYS A 224 7.72 -20.51 -12.75
N PRO A 225 7.62 -19.83 -13.91
CA PRO A 225 7.58 -20.50 -15.21
C PRO A 225 8.82 -21.39 -15.48
N THR A 226 9.99 -20.96 -14.99
CA THR A 226 11.27 -21.66 -15.13
C THR A 226 11.40 -22.93 -14.30
N LEU A 227 10.48 -23.17 -13.35
CA LEU A 227 10.51 -24.33 -12.46
C LEU A 227 9.47 -25.40 -12.81
N ARG A 228 8.68 -25.23 -13.88
CA ARG A 228 7.62 -26.18 -14.28
C ARG A 228 8.06 -27.64 -14.41
N GLY A 229 9.31 -27.88 -14.83
CA GLY A 229 9.87 -29.24 -14.93
C GLY A 229 10.43 -29.80 -13.62
N ARG A 230 10.38 -29.04 -12.51
CA ARG A 230 11.04 -29.36 -11.23
C ARG A 230 10.11 -29.31 -10.02
N VAL A 231 8.98 -28.61 -10.12
CA VAL A 231 8.00 -28.45 -9.04
C VAL A 231 6.59 -28.58 -9.60
N GLU A 232 5.62 -28.88 -8.73
CA GLU A 232 4.21 -28.83 -9.10
C GLU A 232 3.80 -27.37 -9.38
N SER A 233 3.54 -27.08 -10.65
CA SER A 233 3.19 -25.73 -11.11
C SER A 233 1.72 -25.45 -10.88
N ARG A 234 1.43 -24.28 -10.29
CA ARG A 234 0.09 -23.67 -10.21
C ARG A 234 -0.19 -22.70 -11.36
N LEU A 235 0.75 -22.52 -12.29
CA LEU A 235 0.52 -21.73 -13.49
C LEU A 235 -0.38 -22.46 -14.48
N HIS A 236 -1.25 -21.72 -15.15
CA HIS A 236 -1.95 -22.15 -16.35
C HIS A 236 -0.93 -22.63 -17.40
N ALA A 237 -1.26 -23.71 -18.13
CA ALA A 237 -0.33 -24.36 -19.07
C ALA A 237 0.25 -23.39 -20.11
N GLU A 238 -0.57 -22.42 -20.55
CA GLU A 238 -0.20 -21.43 -21.56
C GLU A 238 0.48 -20.16 -21.01
N ALA A 239 0.58 -20.00 -19.69
CA ALA A 239 1.27 -18.84 -19.12
C ALA A 239 2.78 -18.96 -19.34
N ASN A 240 3.51 -17.87 -19.52
CA ASN A 240 4.98 -17.84 -19.50
C ASN A 240 5.53 -16.75 -18.58
N CYS A 241 4.65 -15.97 -17.97
CA CYS A 241 4.96 -14.93 -17.00
C CYS A 241 3.81 -14.84 -15.99
N ALA A 242 4.14 -14.44 -14.76
CA ALA A 242 3.17 -14.13 -13.72
C ALA A 242 3.62 -12.89 -12.94
N TYR A 243 2.67 -12.05 -12.58
CA TYR A 243 2.86 -10.90 -11.71
C TYR A 243 1.79 -10.92 -10.62
N GLU A 244 2.17 -10.46 -9.43
CA GLU A 244 1.28 -10.34 -8.30
C GLU A 244 1.03 -8.86 -8.01
N VAL A 245 -0.23 -8.48 -7.88
CA VAL A 245 -0.63 -7.16 -7.36
C VAL A 245 -1.04 -7.38 -5.92
N VAL A 246 -0.35 -6.71 -5.00
CA VAL A 246 -0.64 -6.73 -3.56
C VAL A 246 -1.29 -5.41 -3.17
N ILE A 247 -2.33 -5.49 -2.35
CA ILE A 247 -3.23 -4.41 -1.98
C ILE A 247 -3.38 -4.41 -0.46
N ASP A 248 -3.10 -3.25 0.13
CA ASP A 248 -3.42 -2.97 1.52
C ASP A 248 -4.52 -1.92 1.57
N GLY A 249 -5.37 -1.99 2.59
CA GLY A 249 -6.51 -1.09 2.71
C GLY A 249 -6.99 -0.87 4.13
N VAL A 250 -7.74 0.21 4.28
CA VAL A 250 -8.23 0.70 5.58
C VAL A 250 -9.29 -0.21 6.22
N HIS A 251 -9.95 -1.06 5.43
CA HIS A 251 -10.83 -2.13 5.86
C HIS A 251 -10.95 -3.20 4.74
N GLN A 252 -11.63 -4.31 5.04
CA GLN A 252 -11.74 -5.46 4.13
C GLN A 252 -12.43 -5.11 2.81
N GLU A 253 -13.53 -4.35 2.87
CA GLU A 253 -14.35 -3.99 1.71
C GLU A 253 -13.59 -3.08 0.73
N ALA A 254 -12.68 -2.22 1.22
CA ALA A 254 -11.80 -1.42 0.39
C ALA A 254 -10.85 -2.31 -0.42
N VAL A 255 -10.21 -3.29 0.24
CA VAL A 255 -9.34 -4.28 -0.41
C VAL A 255 -10.12 -5.12 -1.42
N GLN A 256 -11.33 -5.56 -1.07
CA GLN A 256 -12.21 -6.31 -1.98
C GLN A 256 -12.57 -5.51 -3.24
N SER A 257 -12.93 -4.24 -3.07
CA SER A 257 -13.28 -3.35 -4.18
C SER A 257 -12.08 -3.13 -5.11
N ALA A 258 -10.88 -2.94 -4.53
CA ALA A 258 -9.64 -2.83 -5.28
C ALA A 258 -9.27 -4.13 -6.02
N MET A 259 -9.45 -5.29 -5.38
CA MET A 259 -9.25 -6.58 -6.06
C MET A 259 -10.22 -6.74 -7.24
N VAL A 260 -11.52 -6.45 -7.06
CA VAL A 260 -12.50 -6.51 -8.15
C VAL A 260 -12.08 -5.61 -9.30
N ARG A 261 -11.78 -4.33 -9.01
CA ARG A 261 -11.37 -3.34 -10.02
C ARG A 261 -10.10 -3.77 -10.76
N GLY A 262 -9.08 -4.21 -10.03
CA GLY A 262 -7.81 -4.68 -10.60
C GLY A 262 -8.00 -5.93 -11.47
N ILE A 263 -8.76 -6.92 -11.00
CA ILE A 263 -9.03 -8.15 -11.76
C ILE A 263 -9.83 -7.85 -13.03
N GLN A 264 -10.84 -6.97 -12.96
CA GLN A 264 -11.61 -6.57 -14.13
C GLN A 264 -10.72 -5.93 -15.21
N GLN A 265 -9.79 -5.06 -14.82
CA GLN A 265 -8.88 -4.39 -15.75
C GLN A 265 -7.75 -5.29 -16.25
N ALA A 266 -7.24 -6.19 -15.42
CA ALA A 266 -6.24 -7.17 -15.84
C ALA A 266 -6.82 -8.24 -16.78
N SER A 267 -8.13 -8.51 -16.72
CA SER A 267 -8.77 -9.57 -17.51
C SER A 267 -8.96 -9.17 -18.96
N ARG A 268 -8.11 -9.69 -19.83
CA ARG A 268 -8.05 -9.38 -21.26
C ARG A 268 -7.40 -10.51 -22.06
N GLN A 269 -7.52 -10.43 -23.39
CA GLN A 269 -6.84 -11.36 -24.30
C GLN A 269 -5.34 -11.46 -23.99
N GLY A 270 -4.84 -12.69 -23.89
CA GLY A 270 -3.44 -12.99 -23.60
C GLY A 270 -3.12 -13.13 -22.10
N VAL A 271 -3.97 -12.60 -21.21
CA VAL A 271 -3.99 -12.97 -19.79
C VAL A 271 -4.84 -14.23 -19.66
N VAL A 272 -4.18 -15.36 -19.48
CA VAL A 272 -4.82 -16.69 -19.56
C VAL A 272 -5.50 -17.08 -18.27
N ALA A 273 -4.96 -16.65 -17.13
CA ALA A 273 -5.56 -16.92 -15.83
C ALA A 273 -5.25 -15.82 -14.82
N ILE A 274 -6.15 -15.70 -13.83
CA ILE A 274 -5.92 -14.94 -12.60
C ILE A 274 -6.15 -15.89 -11.41
N SER A 275 -5.15 -15.94 -10.54
CA SER A 275 -5.13 -16.70 -9.29
C SER A 275 -4.95 -15.77 -8.10
N ALA A 276 -4.73 -16.33 -6.91
CA ALA A 276 -4.34 -15.58 -5.73
C ALA A 276 -3.43 -16.40 -4.81
N GLY A 277 -2.57 -15.69 -4.09
CA GLY A 277 -1.70 -16.21 -3.04
C GLY A 277 -2.46 -16.43 -1.73
N ASN A 278 -2.32 -17.64 -1.18
CA ASN A 278 -2.79 -18.00 0.15
C ASN A 278 -1.87 -19.03 0.79
N TYR A 279 -2.04 -19.25 2.08
CA TYR A 279 -1.21 -20.07 2.96
C TYR A 279 -2.02 -21.22 3.57
N GLY A 280 -3.03 -21.69 2.83
CA GLY A 280 -3.91 -22.76 3.25
C GLY A 280 -5.00 -22.33 4.25
N GLY A 281 -5.24 -21.03 4.41
CA GLY A 281 -6.28 -20.49 5.29
C GLY A 281 -5.93 -20.60 6.79
N LYS A 282 -4.64 -20.65 7.11
CA LYS A 282 -4.12 -20.92 8.46
C LYS A 282 -3.44 -19.72 9.12
N LEU A 283 -3.07 -18.70 8.35
CA LEU A 283 -2.25 -17.58 8.82
C LEU A 283 -3.06 -16.28 8.85
N GLY A 284 -3.67 -15.92 7.71
CA GLY A 284 -4.47 -14.72 7.55
C GLY A 284 -5.89 -14.92 8.07
N LYS A 285 -6.50 -13.84 8.58
CA LYS A 285 -7.90 -13.88 9.04
C LYS A 285 -8.90 -13.63 7.92
N PHE A 286 -8.45 -13.02 6.83
CA PHE A 286 -9.30 -12.55 5.75
C PHE A 286 -9.11 -13.43 4.52
N HIS A 287 -10.17 -14.13 4.10
CA HIS A 287 -10.15 -15.01 2.93
C HIS A 287 -10.99 -14.39 1.81
N LEU A 288 -10.32 -13.72 0.87
CA LEU A 288 -10.94 -12.95 -0.20
C LEU A 288 -11.10 -13.85 -1.44
N LYS A 289 -12.23 -14.57 -1.50
CA LYS A 289 -12.52 -15.56 -2.56
C LYS A 289 -12.75 -14.89 -3.91
N LEU A 290 -11.91 -15.17 -4.90
CA LEU A 290 -11.91 -14.47 -6.19
C LEU A 290 -13.26 -14.57 -6.89
N ARG A 291 -13.80 -15.78 -7.04
CA ARG A 291 -15.07 -15.98 -7.76
C ARG A 291 -16.24 -15.29 -7.07
N SER A 292 -16.32 -15.37 -5.75
CA SER A 292 -17.36 -14.69 -4.97
C SER A 292 -17.30 -13.17 -5.14
N LEU A 293 -16.10 -12.59 -5.16
CA LEU A 293 -15.93 -11.16 -5.42
C LEU A 293 -16.39 -10.77 -6.82
N MET A 294 -16.05 -11.59 -7.82
CA MET A 294 -16.41 -11.32 -9.20
C MET A 294 -17.91 -11.55 -9.48
N ASP A 295 -18.55 -12.52 -8.86
CA ASP A 295 -19.98 -12.77 -9.03
C ASP A 295 -20.82 -11.67 -8.36
N GLY A 296 -20.42 -11.16 -7.19
CA GLY A 296 -21.08 -10.02 -6.55
C GLY A 296 -20.93 -8.69 -7.30
N SER A 297 -19.98 -8.61 -8.24
CA SER A 297 -19.77 -7.44 -9.10
C SER A 297 -20.57 -7.47 -10.42
N ARG A 298 -21.35 -8.54 -10.66
CA ARG A 298 -22.12 -8.76 -11.89
C ARG A 298 -23.57 -8.26 -11.82
N ASP A 299 -24.00 -7.65 -10.72
CA ASP A 299 -25.30 -6.98 -10.66
C ASP A 299 -25.21 -5.54 -11.22
N PRO A 300 -26.17 -5.12 -12.06
CA PRO A 300 -26.07 -3.99 -12.99
C PRO A 300 -26.11 -2.60 -12.32
#